data_AF-A0A094B0I8-F1
#
_entry.id   AF-A0A094B0I8-F1
#
_cell.length_a   1.000
_cell.length_b   1.000
_cell.length_c   1.000
_cell.angle_alpha   90.00
_cell.angle_beta   90.00
_cell.angle_gamma   90.00
#
_symmetry.space_group_name_H-M   'P 1'
#
loop_
_entity.id
_entity.type
_entity.pdbx_description
1 polymer ?
#
loop_
_entity_poly.entity_id
_entity_poly.type
_entity_poly.pdbx_seq_one_letter_code
_entity_poly.pdbx_strand_id
1 'polypeptide(L)'
;VTQVYARYGKPRLRRPLHELKAFTKTVIPAGETVRVEITVPVDDLRYYDPPRERWILDNDDIVIEVGASSRDIRLQAEVATRSPISRYREILFDTQPGIILETPIARRKFCKYLSDRLSVTEAEADQLLVHCGSSFFSLITTLDRRLRQRFTRDEVQPLLDSINAEIKAQELNGLEG
;
A
#
# COMPACT_ATOMS: atom_id res chain seq x y z
N VAL A 1 28.58 -11.60 15.47
CA VAL A 1 27.15 -11.87 15.18
C VAL A 1 26.90 -11.37 13.78
N THR A 2 26.27 -12.18 12.95
CA THR A 2 25.82 -11.80 11.61
C THR A 2 24.35 -11.41 11.69
N GLN A 3 23.98 -10.28 11.11
CA GLN A 3 22.62 -9.72 11.17
C GLN A 3 22.08 -9.52 9.76
N VAL A 4 20.81 -9.86 9.56
CA VAL A 4 20.08 -9.72 8.30
C VAL A 4 18.96 -8.70 8.48
N TYR A 5 18.93 -7.70 7.61
CA TYR A 5 17.93 -6.64 7.58
C TYR A 5 17.15 -6.67 6.27
N ALA A 6 15.90 -6.21 6.30
CA ALA A 6 15.13 -5.90 5.10
C ALA A 6 14.92 -4.38 5.00
N ARG A 7 15.31 -3.80 3.87
CA ARG A 7 15.04 -2.41 3.49
C ARG A 7 13.98 -2.38 2.40
N TYR A 8 12.85 -1.77 2.69
CA TYR A 8 11.72 -1.68 1.77
C TYR A 8 11.87 -0.48 0.83
N GLY A 9 11.45 -0.64 -0.43
CA GLY A 9 11.61 0.36 -1.47
C GLY A 9 10.53 1.44 -1.37
N LYS A 10 9.29 1.06 -1.69
CA LYS A 10 8.12 1.94 -1.64
C LYS A 10 7.03 1.34 -0.75
N PRO A 11 7.27 1.22 0.57
CA PRO A 11 6.28 0.64 1.47
C PRO A 11 5.04 1.51 1.50
N ARG A 12 3.85 0.89 1.51
CA ARG A 12 2.59 1.63 1.56
C ARG A 12 2.35 2.33 2.90
N LEU A 13 2.77 1.70 4.01
CA LEU A 13 2.77 2.31 5.33
C LEU A 13 4.17 2.82 5.68
N ARG A 14 4.23 3.84 6.53
CA ARG A 14 5.52 4.31 7.07
C ARG A 14 6.19 3.18 7.86
N ARG A 15 7.44 2.87 7.51
CA ARG A 15 8.28 1.86 8.15
C ARG A 15 9.67 2.43 8.46
N PRO A 16 10.46 1.80 9.35
CA PRO A 16 11.88 2.11 9.52
C PRO A 16 12.66 2.00 8.21
N LEU A 17 13.82 2.66 8.12
CA LEU A 17 14.70 2.59 6.94
C LEU A 17 15.07 1.13 6.59
N HIS A 18 15.36 0.34 7.61
CA HIS A 18 15.50 -1.11 7.50
C HIS A 18 15.12 -1.79 8.82
N GLU A 19 14.74 -3.06 8.75
CA GLU A 19 14.24 -3.82 9.89
C GLU A 19 15.05 -5.09 10.06
N LEU A 20 15.51 -5.41 11.28
CA LEU A 20 16.19 -6.67 11.57
C LEU A 20 15.21 -7.84 11.36
N LYS A 21 15.59 -8.81 10.53
CA LYS A 21 14.78 -9.99 10.22
C LYS A 21 15.35 -11.28 10.79
N ALA A 22 16.68 -11.39 10.86
CA ALA A 22 17.32 -12.54 11.47
C ALA A 22 18.73 -12.19 11.97
N PHE A 23 19.25 -13.01 12.87
CA PHE A 23 20.65 -12.93 13.27
C PHE A 23 21.17 -14.31 13.68
N THR A 24 22.48 -14.49 13.60
CA THR A 24 23.13 -15.71 14.09
C THR A 24 24.50 -15.40 14.68
N LYS A 25 24.88 -16.17 15.70
CA LYS A 25 26.17 -16.06 16.37
C LYS A 25 27.01 -17.28 16.02
N THR A 26 27.91 -17.12 15.06
CA THR A 26 28.83 -18.16 14.62
C THR A 26 30.18 -18.02 15.33
N VAL A 27 30.71 -19.14 15.83
CA VAL A 27 32.10 -19.21 16.32
C VAL A 27 32.99 -19.49 15.11
N ILE A 28 34.01 -18.67 14.92
CA ILE A 28 34.98 -18.80 13.82
C ILE A 28 36.35 -19.04 14.46
N PRO A 29 36.99 -20.20 14.22
CA PRO A 29 38.36 -20.44 14.67
C PRO A 29 39.34 -19.42 14.06
N ALA A 30 40.46 -19.18 14.73
CA ALA A 30 41.44 -18.21 14.26
C ALA A 30 41.97 -18.60 12.87
N GLY A 31 41.90 -17.66 11.91
CA GLY A 31 42.35 -17.86 10.53
C GLY A 31 41.35 -18.58 9.62
N GLU A 32 40.23 -19.09 10.15
CA GLU A 32 39.24 -19.82 9.37
C GLU A 32 38.18 -18.91 8.75
N THR A 33 37.54 -19.41 7.68
CA THR A 33 36.33 -18.81 7.08
C THR A 33 35.20 -19.81 7.12
N VAL A 34 34.06 -19.40 7.67
CA VAL A 34 32.88 -20.25 7.83
C VAL A 34 31.73 -19.70 6.99
N ARG A 35 31.06 -20.58 6.22
CA ARG A 35 29.81 -20.24 5.54
C ARG A 35 28.67 -20.23 6.56
N VAL A 36 27.85 -19.20 6.52
CA VAL A 36 26.69 -19.03 7.40
C VAL A 36 25.44 -18.99 6.54
N GLU A 37 24.48 -19.86 6.86
CA GLU A 37 23.15 -19.88 6.23
C GLU A 37 22.13 -19.31 7.22
N ILE A 38 21.31 -18.37 6.75
CA ILE A 38 20.27 -17.72 7.55
C ILE A 38 18.99 -17.75 6.72
N THR A 39 17.94 -18.34 7.29
CA THR A 39 16.62 -18.38 6.66
C THR A 39 15.79 -17.21 7.18
N VAL A 40 15.18 -16.45 6.26
CA VAL A 40 14.18 -15.42 6.59
C VAL A 40 12.83 -15.88 6.01
N PRO A 41 11.87 -16.28 6.87
CA PRO A 41 10.51 -16.56 6.44
C PRO A 41 9.88 -15.35 5.72
N VAL A 42 9.11 -15.60 4.67
CA VAL A 42 8.35 -14.54 3.97
C VAL A 42 7.37 -13.85 4.93
N ASP A 43 6.85 -14.58 5.91
CA ASP A 43 5.96 -14.03 6.94
C ASP A 43 6.62 -12.92 7.77
N ASP A 44 7.95 -12.98 7.98
CA ASP A 44 8.69 -11.93 8.71
C ASP A 44 8.88 -10.65 7.87
N LEU A 45 8.63 -10.71 6.56
CA LEU A 45 8.66 -9.56 5.67
C LEU A 45 7.32 -8.78 5.67
N ARG A 46 6.26 -9.38 6.21
CA ARG A 46 4.92 -8.79 6.27
C ARG A 46 4.84 -7.62 7.25
N TYR A 47 3.78 -6.84 7.11
CA TYR A 47 3.37 -5.83 8.08
C TYR A 47 1.87 -5.95 8.32
N TYR A 48 1.40 -5.47 9.48
CA TYR A 48 -0.02 -5.45 9.78
C TYR A 48 -0.70 -4.28 9.05
N ASP A 49 -1.73 -4.55 8.27
CA ASP A 49 -2.58 -3.54 7.61
C ASP A 49 -3.85 -3.32 8.45
N PRO A 50 -3.95 -2.22 9.23
CA PRO A 50 -5.11 -2.00 10.11
C PRO A 50 -6.44 -1.92 9.36
N PRO A 51 -6.58 -1.19 8.23
CA PRO A 51 -7.78 -1.23 7.40
C PRO A 51 -8.26 -2.63 6.98
N ARG A 52 -7.36 -3.61 6.85
CA ARG A 52 -7.72 -4.98 6.45
C ARG A 52 -7.73 -5.98 7.60
N GLU A 53 -7.30 -5.55 8.79
CA GLU A 53 -7.14 -6.40 9.98
C GLU A 53 -6.32 -7.69 9.73
N ARG A 54 -5.29 -7.61 8.88
CA ARG A 54 -4.45 -8.78 8.53
C ARG A 54 -2.99 -8.41 8.28
N TRP A 55 -2.12 -9.38 8.45
CA TRP A 55 -0.73 -9.31 8.03
C TRP A 55 -0.62 -9.49 6.52
N ILE A 56 0.01 -8.54 5.84
CA ILE A 56 0.15 -8.55 4.39
C ILE A 56 1.59 -8.29 3.97
N LEU A 57 1.91 -8.74 2.75
CA LEU A 57 3.12 -8.37 2.03
C LEU A 57 2.69 -7.42 0.90
N ASP A 58 3.46 -6.37 0.63
CA ASP A 58 3.26 -5.55 -0.57
C ASP A 58 4.01 -6.16 -1.76
N ASN A 59 3.58 -5.85 -2.99
CA ASN A 59 4.47 -5.94 -4.14
C ASN A 59 5.49 -4.79 -4.06
N ASP A 60 6.76 -5.13 -3.85
CA ASP A 60 7.86 -4.18 -3.68
C ASP A 60 9.20 -4.81 -4.07
N ASP A 61 10.12 -3.99 -4.55
CA ASP A 61 11.52 -4.36 -4.72
C ASP A 61 12.26 -3.99 -3.43
N ILE A 62 12.63 -5.00 -2.64
CA ILE A 62 13.28 -4.83 -1.35
C ILE A 62 14.77 -5.16 -1.45
N VAL A 63 15.56 -4.62 -0.52
CA VAL A 63 16.97 -4.98 -0.37
C VAL A 63 17.14 -5.78 0.92
N ILE A 64 17.66 -6.99 0.78
CA ILE A 64 18.16 -7.78 1.90
C ILE A 64 19.59 -7.35 2.18
N GLU A 65 19.86 -6.92 3.40
CA GLU A 65 21.14 -6.39 3.84
C GLU A 65 21.76 -7.30 4.89
N VAL A 66 23.04 -7.62 4.78
CA VAL A 66 23.76 -8.43 5.78
C VAL A 66 24.95 -7.65 6.32
N GLY A 67 25.05 -7.59 7.64
CA GLY A 67 26.04 -6.77 8.33
C GLY A 67 26.45 -7.28 9.71
N ALA A 68 27.46 -6.62 10.27
CA ALA A 68 27.90 -6.84 11.66
C ALA A 68 27.08 -5.98 12.65
N SER A 69 26.50 -4.88 12.17
CA SER A 69 25.56 -4.03 12.88
C SER A 69 24.61 -3.37 11.89
N SER A 70 23.54 -2.72 12.35
CA SER A 70 22.67 -1.92 11.47
C SER A 70 23.40 -0.76 10.78
N ARG A 71 24.58 -0.37 11.25
CA ARG A 71 25.41 0.68 10.64
C ARG A 71 26.60 0.14 9.83
N ASP A 72 26.84 -1.16 9.87
CA ASP A 72 27.97 -1.84 9.21
C ASP A 72 27.42 -2.96 8.32
N ILE A 73 26.84 -2.54 7.20
CA ILE A 73 26.28 -3.41 6.15
C ILE A 73 27.38 -3.72 5.14
N ARG A 74 27.55 -5.00 4.81
CA ARG A 74 28.66 -5.48 3.96
C ARG A 74 28.20 -6.23 2.72
N LEU A 75 27.00 -6.80 2.74
CA LEU A 75 26.39 -7.46 1.60
C LEU A 75 24.96 -6.94 1.42
N GLN A 76 24.53 -6.83 0.18
CA GLN A 76 23.18 -6.45 -0.21
C GLN A 76 22.72 -7.31 -1.37
N ALA A 77 21.45 -7.65 -1.40
CA ALA A 77 20.81 -8.35 -2.51
C ALA A 77 19.38 -7.81 -2.73
N GLU A 78 19.02 -7.56 -3.97
CA GLU A 78 17.66 -7.15 -4.35
C GLU A 78 16.75 -8.37 -4.46
N VAL A 79 15.53 -8.26 -3.92
CA VAL A 79 14.51 -9.29 -3.94
C VAL A 79 13.17 -8.66 -4.28
N ALA A 80 12.51 -9.18 -5.32
CA ALA A 80 11.14 -8.80 -5.64
C ALA A 80 10.16 -9.58 -4.74
N THR A 81 9.36 -8.87 -3.96
CA THR A 81 8.26 -9.44 -3.19
C THR A 81 7.01 -9.51 -4.05
N ARG A 82 6.35 -10.67 -4.04
CA ARG A 82 5.09 -10.89 -4.77
C ARG A 82 3.96 -11.16 -3.79
N SER A 83 2.90 -10.38 -3.93
CA SER A 83 1.70 -10.47 -3.13
C SER A 83 0.47 -10.32 -4.01
N PRO A 84 -0.53 -11.18 -3.81
CA PRO A 84 -1.81 -11.05 -4.50
C PRO A 84 -2.67 -9.90 -3.95
N ILE A 85 -2.30 -9.34 -2.80
CA ILE A 85 -3.08 -8.31 -2.14
C ILE A 85 -2.85 -6.97 -2.86
N SER A 86 -3.94 -6.27 -3.14
CA SER A 86 -3.89 -4.99 -3.84
C SER A 86 -3.27 -3.96 -2.92
N ARG A 87 -2.40 -3.14 -3.50
CA ARG A 87 -1.84 -1.96 -2.83
C ARG A 87 -2.96 -1.01 -2.40
N TYR A 88 -4.06 -0.92 -3.15
CA TYR A 88 -5.18 -0.03 -2.85
C TYR A 88 -6.09 -0.62 -1.78
N ARG A 89 -6.40 0.15 -0.73
CA ARG A 89 -7.35 -0.26 0.32
C ARG A 89 -8.80 -0.14 -0.15
N GLU A 90 -9.70 -0.73 0.64
CA GLU A 90 -11.13 -0.56 0.45
C GLU A 90 -11.51 0.93 0.56
N ILE A 91 -12.42 1.36 -0.32
CA ILE A 91 -12.94 2.71 -0.38
C ILE A 91 -14.28 2.73 0.34
N LEU A 92 -14.30 3.42 1.47
CA LEU A 92 -15.45 3.58 2.36
C LEU A 92 -16.06 4.98 2.23
N PHE A 93 -17.28 5.15 2.74
CA PHE A 93 -18.00 6.42 2.72
C PHE A 93 -17.27 7.57 3.43
N ASP A 94 -16.43 7.24 4.42
CA ASP A 94 -15.61 8.16 5.19
C ASP A 94 -14.18 8.34 4.64
N THR A 95 -13.87 7.78 3.46
CA THR A 95 -12.53 7.84 2.85
C THR A 95 -12.18 9.26 2.40
N GLN A 96 -10.97 9.71 2.75
CA GLN A 96 -10.46 11.04 2.41
C GLN A 96 -10.15 11.19 0.91
N PRO A 97 -10.27 12.39 0.33
CA PRO A 97 -9.96 12.66 -1.09
C PRO A 97 -8.57 12.21 -1.54
N GLY A 98 -7.54 12.37 -0.71
CA GLY A 98 -6.17 11.96 -1.06
C GLY A 98 -6.09 10.48 -1.44
N ILE A 99 -6.75 9.62 -0.68
CA ILE A 99 -6.80 8.17 -0.95
C ILE A 99 -7.56 7.86 -2.25
N ILE A 100 -8.62 8.60 -2.55
CA ILE A 100 -9.38 8.46 -3.81
C ILE A 100 -8.50 8.84 -5.00
N LEU A 101 -7.77 9.95 -4.91
CA LEU A 101 -6.90 10.47 -5.97
C LEU A 101 -5.71 9.54 -6.25
N GLU A 102 -5.19 8.87 -5.21
CA GLU A 102 -4.10 7.90 -5.32
C GLU A 102 -4.57 6.53 -5.86
N THR A 103 -5.87 6.27 -5.89
CA THR A 103 -6.46 4.98 -6.31
C THR A 103 -7.08 5.12 -7.72
N PRO A 104 -6.43 4.65 -8.80
CA PRO A 104 -6.88 4.88 -10.18
C PRO A 104 -8.30 4.39 -10.48
N ILE A 105 -8.68 3.22 -9.94
CA ILE A 105 -10.05 2.67 -10.08
C ILE A 105 -11.07 3.63 -9.45
N ALA A 106 -10.80 4.07 -8.22
CA ALA A 106 -11.67 4.97 -7.48
C ALA A 106 -11.79 6.32 -8.19
N ARG A 107 -10.66 6.95 -8.53
CA ARG A 107 -10.60 8.22 -9.26
C ARG A 107 -11.43 8.18 -10.54
N ARG A 108 -11.20 7.19 -11.40
CA ARG A 108 -11.96 7.02 -12.65
C ARG A 108 -13.48 6.90 -12.40
N LYS A 109 -13.89 6.02 -11.47
CA LYS A 109 -15.33 5.81 -11.19
C LYS A 109 -15.98 7.03 -10.54
N PHE A 110 -15.27 7.75 -9.67
CA PHE A 110 -15.74 9.02 -9.11
C PHE A 110 -15.84 10.12 -10.16
N CYS A 111 -14.88 10.23 -11.09
CA CYS A 111 -14.97 11.19 -12.20
C CYS A 111 -16.22 10.93 -13.05
N LYS A 112 -16.47 9.67 -13.42
CA LYS A 112 -17.68 9.28 -14.14
C LYS A 112 -18.95 9.62 -13.36
N TYR A 113 -19.02 9.21 -12.09
CA TYR A 113 -20.18 9.48 -11.23
C TYR A 113 -20.49 10.96 -11.10
N LEU A 114 -19.47 11.80 -10.90
CA LEU A 114 -19.64 13.24 -10.77
C LEU A 114 -19.95 13.90 -12.12
N SER A 115 -19.37 13.42 -13.22
CA SER A 115 -19.69 13.85 -14.58
C SER A 115 -21.19 13.64 -14.87
N ASP A 116 -21.69 12.44 -14.63
CA ASP A 116 -23.10 12.08 -14.83
C ASP A 116 -24.02 12.90 -13.89
N ARG A 117 -23.66 13.01 -12.61
CA ARG A 117 -24.49 13.69 -11.58
C ARG A 117 -24.53 15.21 -11.73
N LEU A 118 -23.43 15.83 -12.14
CA LEU A 118 -23.30 17.30 -12.23
C LEU A 118 -23.45 17.81 -13.67
N SER A 119 -23.60 16.91 -14.65
CA SER A 119 -23.65 17.25 -16.09
C SER A 119 -22.41 18.04 -16.55
N VAL A 120 -21.24 17.62 -16.07
CA VAL A 120 -19.92 18.17 -16.44
C VAL A 120 -19.10 17.11 -17.15
N THR A 121 -18.00 17.47 -17.79
CA THR A 121 -17.07 16.50 -18.38
C THR A 121 -16.30 15.72 -17.31
N GLU A 122 -15.80 14.52 -17.63
CA GLU A 122 -14.94 13.76 -16.69
C GLU A 122 -13.65 14.52 -16.33
N ALA A 123 -13.16 15.39 -17.23
CA ALA A 123 -12.01 16.24 -16.96
C ALA A 123 -12.32 17.32 -15.91
N GLU A 124 -13.48 17.96 -16.00
CA GLU A 124 -13.95 18.92 -14.98
C GLU A 124 -14.23 18.23 -13.64
N ALA A 125 -14.81 17.03 -13.66
CA ALA A 125 -15.00 16.21 -12.47
C ALA A 125 -13.65 15.84 -11.82
N ASP A 126 -12.64 15.48 -12.63
CA ASP A 126 -11.30 15.20 -12.13
C ASP A 126 -10.66 16.42 -11.47
N GLN A 127 -10.78 17.60 -12.09
CA GLN A 127 -10.32 18.85 -11.50
C GLN A 127 -11.01 19.09 -10.16
N LEU A 128 -12.33 18.89 -10.07
CA LEU A 128 -13.06 19.02 -8.80
C LEU A 128 -12.50 18.09 -7.71
N LEU A 129 -12.20 16.83 -8.05
CA LEU A 129 -11.58 15.89 -7.10
C LEU A 129 -10.20 16.36 -6.65
N VAL A 130 -9.37 16.86 -7.57
CA VAL A 130 -8.04 17.42 -7.26
C VAL A 130 -8.17 18.61 -6.30
N HIS A 131 -9.13 19.50 -6.51
CA HIS A 131 -9.41 20.63 -5.61
C HIS A 131 -9.89 20.18 -4.21
N CYS A 132 -10.40 18.96 -4.08
CA CYS A 132 -10.75 18.36 -2.80
C CYS A 132 -9.55 17.69 -2.09
N GLY A 133 -8.43 17.49 -2.79
CA GLY A 133 -7.31 16.64 -2.35
C GLY A 133 -6.68 17.01 -1.00
N SER A 134 -6.73 18.27 -0.60
CA SER A 134 -6.19 18.76 0.68
C SER A 134 -7.15 18.63 1.87
N SER A 135 -8.38 18.17 1.65
CA SER A 135 -9.37 18.01 2.73
C SER A 135 -9.05 16.81 3.62
N PHE A 136 -9.19 16.99 4.93
CA PHE A 136 -9.06 15.93 5.94
C PHE A 136 -10.40 15.24 6.27
N PHE A 137 -11.52 15.78 5.79
CA PHE A 137 -12.82 15.11 5.85
C PHE A 137 -12.93 14.04 4.75
N SER A 138 -13.97 13.20 4.82
CA SER A 138 -14.26 12.27 3.73
C SER A 138 -14.52 13.03 2.42
N LEU A 139 -14.30 12.36 1.28
CA LEU A 139 -14.62 12.93 -0.03
C LEU A 139 -16.08 13.34 -0.09
N ILE A 140 -16.98 12.53 0.44
CA ILE A 140 -18.42 12.80 0.41
C ILE A 140 -18.78 14.04 1.21
N THR A 141 -18.30 14.16 2.45
CA THR A 141 -18.47 15.38 3.26
C THR A 141 -17.81 16.60 2.63
N THR A 142 -16.68 16.42 1.94
CA THR A 142 -15.98 17.50 1.24
C THR A 142 -16.80 18.01 0.06
N LEU A 143 -17.36 17.10 -0.74
CA LEU A 143 -18.24 17.42 -1.87
C LEU A 143 -19.53 18.08 -1.38
N ASP A 144 -20.14 17.56 -0.30
CA ASP A 144 -21.35 18.13 0.30
C ASP A 144 -21.17 19.63 0.59
N ARG A 145 -20.06 19.96 1.24
CA ARG A 145 -19.74 21.32 1.67
C ARG A 145 -19.35 22.22 0.50
N ARG A 146 -18.59 21.71 -0.47
CA ARG A 146 -18.12 22.50 -1.62
C ARG A 146 -19.23 22.77 -2.63
N LEU A 147 -20.04 21.76 -2.94
CA LEU A 147 -21.09 21.85 -3.95
C LEU A 147 -22.41 22.35 -3.37
N ARG A 148 -22.56 22.40 -2.04
CA ARG A 148 -23.83 22.71 -1.36
C ARG A 148 -24.96 21.78 -1.81
N GLN A 149 -24.63 20.53 -2.12
CA GLN A 149 -25.54 19.47 -2.52
C GLN A 149 -25.31 18.25 -1.62
N ARG A 150 -26.34 17.46 -1.33
CA ARG A 150 -26.20 16.32 -0.42
C ARG A 150 -25.95 15.02 -1.19
N PHE A 151 -24.89 14.30 -0.82
CA PHE A 151 -24.54 12.98 -1.32
C PHE A 151 -24.83 11.96 -0.22
N THR A 152 -25.98 11.29 -0.31
CA THR A 152 -26.41 10.36 0.75
C THR A 152 -25.64 9.04 0.69
N ARG A 153 -25.61 8.30 1.81
CA ARG A 153 -25.00 6.97 1.85
C ARG A 153 -25.63 6.04 0.83
N ASP A 154 -26.96 6.00 0.77
CA ASP A 154 -27.70 5.11 -0.14
C ASP A 154 -27.41 5.42 -1.61
N GLU A 155 -27.23 6.70 -1.97
CA GLU A 155 -26.85 7.12 -3.33
C GLU A 155 -25.43 6.70 -3.71
N VAL A 156 -24.49 6.75 -2.76
CA VAL A 156 -23.06 6.57 -3.02
C VAL A 156 -22.62 5.12 -2.82
N GLN A 157 -23.32 4.34 -2.00
CA GLN A 157 -22.95 2.95 -1.68
C GLN A 157 -22.76 2.07 -2.93
N PRO A 158 -23.64 2.11 -3.96
CA PRO A 158 -23.43 1.31 -5.17
C PRO A 158 -22.14 1.63 -5.92
N LEU A 159 -21.72 2.91 -5.91
CA LEU A 159 -20.44 3.33 -6.49
C LEU A 159 -19.27 2.74 -5.70
N LEU A 160 -19.32 2.82 -4.37
CA LEU A 160 -18.29 2.25 -3.49
C LEU A 160 -18.18 0.74 -3.66
N ASP A 161 -19.31 0.04 -3.70
CA ASP A 161 -19.36 -1.42 -3.90
C ASP A 161 -18.75 -1.80 -5.24
N SER A 162 -19.05 -1.05 -6.31
CA SER A 162 -18.44 -1.26 -7.64
C SER A 162 -16.93 -1.01 -7.65
N ILE A 163 -16.45 0.03 -6.95
CA ILE A 163 -15.01 0.30 -6.78
C ILE A 163 -14.34 -0.88 -6.07
N ASN A 164 -14.91 -1.31 -4.94
CA ASN A 164 -14.32 -2.33 -4.08
C ASN A 164 -14.36 -3.72 -4.71
N ALA A 165 -15.41 -4.03 -5.50
CA ALA A 165 -15.48 -5.25 -6.29
C ALA A 165 -14.37 -5.31 -7.36
N GLU A 166 -14.10 -4.20 -8.05
CA GLU A 166 -13.04 -4.14 -9.07
C GLU A 166 -11.64 -4.21 -8.44
N ILE A 167 -11.43 -3.60 -7.27
CA ILE A 167 -10.19 -3.76 -6.49
C ILE A 167 -9.98 -5.24 -6.14
N LYS A 168 -11.00 -5.92 -5.61
CA LYS A 168 -10.93 -7.36 -5.28
C LYS A 168 -10.70 -8.24 -6.51
N ALA A 169 -11.31 -7.91 -7.65
CA ALA A 169 -11.09 -8.66 -8.90
C ALA A 169 -9.63 -8.55 -9.38
N GLN A 170 -8.99 -7.39 -9.21
CA GLN A 170 -7.55 -7.26 -9.51
C GLN A 170 -6.67 -8.09 -8.57
N GLU A 171 -7.06 -8.24 -7.29
CA GLU A 171 -6.36 -9.14 -6.35
C GLU A 171 -6.43 -10.60 -6.82
N LEU A 172 -7.60 -11.04 -7.30
CA LEU A 172 -7.82 -12.40 -7.79
C LEU A 172 -7.05 -12.69 -9.08
N ASN A 173 -7.06 -11.77 -10.04
CA ASN A 173 -6.34 -11.97 -11.30
C ASN A 173 -4.81 -11.97 -11.10
N GLY A 174 -4.30 -11.31 -10.06
CA GLY A 174 -2.89 -11.35 -9.67
C GLY A 174 -2.45 -12.63 -8.96
N LEU A 175 -3.38 -13.51 -8.56
CA LEU A 175 -3.10 -14.83 -8.00
C LEU A 175 -2.89 -15.92 -9.07
N GLU A 176 -3.45 -15.72 -10.26
CA GLU A 176 -3.52 -16.74 -11.32
C GLU A 176 -2.35 -16.67 -12.33
N GLY A 177 -1.45 -15.69 -12.22
CA GLY A 177 -0.30 -15.49 -13.11
C GLY A 177 1.04 -15.42 -12.38
#